data_AF-A0A0G4B3A9-F1
#
_entry.id   AF-A0A0G4B3A9-F1
#
_cell.length_a   1.000
_cell.length_b   1.000
_cell.length_c   1.000
_cell.angle_alpha   90.00
_cell.angle_beta   90.00
_cell.angle_gamma   90.00
#
_symmetry.space_group_name_H-M   'P 1'
#
loop_
_entity.id
_entity.type
_entity.pdbx_description
1 polymer ?
#
loop_
_entity_poly.entity_id
_entity_poly.type
_entity_poly.pdbx_seq_one_letter_code
_entity_poly.pdbx_strand_id
1 'polypeptide(L)'
;MTKKNLKNDPKDQKDNNLEEKIIELENGWKRTQADFDNYVKRSEDQKLNIIKAANTDLMMEIVPVLDNFRRAFLHAPNSPAGEDNFTLGIKQIEKQLEEILTAEGLKKIETTGELFNPAKHEAISYEENELPADSIIAEAESGWEFNGKVLKPAKVRVSKGK
;
A
#
# COMPACT_ATOMS: atom_id res chain seq x y z
N MET A 1 -43.90 -60.63 42.90
CA MET A 1 -44.14 -59.22 43.23
C MET A 1 -43.59 -58.36 42.12
N THR A 2 -44.34 -57.33 41.78
CA THR A 2 -44.55 -56.80 40.44
C THR A 2 -43.45 -55.84 40.02
N LYS A 3 -42.93 -56.00 38.79
CA LYS A 3 -42.08 -55.02 38.11
C LYS A 3 -42.80 -53.67 38.09
N LYS A 4 -42.28 -52.70 38.83
CA LYS A 4 -42.75 -51.32 38.82
C LYS A 4 -42.31 -50.70 37.49
N ASN A 5 -43.21 -50.71 36.52
CA ASN A 5 -43.06 -49.99 35.25
C ASN A 5 -43.02 -48.50 35.59
N LEU A 6 -41.82 -47.91 35.62
CA LEU A 6 -41.64 -46.45 35.59
C LEU A 6 -42.15 -45.98 34.23
N LYS A 7 -43.39 -45.49 34.20
CA LYS A 7 -43.96 -44.84 33.03
C LYS A 7 -43.23 -43.51 32.84
N ASN A 8 -42.68 -43.30 31.65
CA ASN A 8 -42.21 -41.99 31.19
C ASN A 8 -43.35 -40.96 31.30
N ASP A 9 -43.22 -39.98 32.19
CA ASP A 9 -44.14 -38.85 32.34
C ASP A 9 -43.92 -37.86 31.18
N PRO A 10 -44.95 -37.32 30.49
CA PRO A 10 -44.77 -36.42 29.35
C PRO A 10 -43.99 -35.14 29.65
N LYS A 11 -43.87 -34.77 30.93
CA LYS A 11 -43.08 -33.62 31.39
C LYS A 11 -41.58 -33.95 31.39
N ASP A 12 -41.20 -35.12 31.89
CA ASP A 12 -39.81 -35.62 31.88
C ASP A 12 -39.30 -35.82 30.45
N GLN A 13 -40.17 -36.21 29.51
CA GLN A 13 -39.81 -36.31 28.08
C GLN A 13 -39.57 -34.94 27.43
N LYS A 14 -40.31 -33.90 27.82
CA LYS A 14 -40.11 -32.54 27.32
C LYS A 14 -38.84 -31.91 27.88
N ASP A 15 -38.58 -32.10 29.17
CA ASP A 15 -37.38 -31.56 29.82
C ASP A 15 -36.12 -32.23 29.25
N ASN A 16 -36.12 -33.55 29.04
CA ASN A 16 -35.02 -34.24 28.35
C ASN A 16 -34.83 -33.76 26.90
N ASN A 17 -35.91 -33.51 26.14
CA ASN A 17 -35.81 -33.00 24.77
C ASN A 17 -35.25 -31.57 24.71
N LEU A 18 -35.62 -30.72 25.68
CA LEU A 18 -35.08 -29.37 25.82
C LEU A 18 -33.58 -29.40 26.16
N GLU A 19 -33.16 -30.26 27.08
CA GLU A 19 -31.75 -30.45 27.43
C GLU A 19 -30.93 -30.95 26.23
N GLU A 20 -31.43 -31.95 25.50
CA GLU A 20 -30.80 -32.45 24.27
C GLU A 20 -30.63 -31.32 23.23
N LYS A 21 -31.66 -30.48 23.07
CA LYS A 21 -31.64 -29.35 22.12
C LYS A 21 -30.70 -28.23 22.56
N ILE A 22 -30.58 -27.97 23.85
CA ILE A 22 -29.59 -27.01 24.39
C ILE A 22 -28.18 -27.53 24.11
N ILE A 23 -27.91 -28.80 24.38
CA ILE A 23 -26.61 -29.43 24.10
C ILE A 23 -26.28 -29.37 22.60
N GLU A 24 -27.25 -29.66 21.73
CA GLU A 24 -27.08 -29.57 20.28
C GLU A 24 -26.72 -28.14 19.84
N LEU A 25 -27.45 -27.14 20.34
CA LEU A 25 -27.21 -25.73 20.04
C LEU A 25 -25.88 -25.22 20.59
N GLU A 26 -25.52 -25.58 21.82
CA GLU A 26 -24.22 -25.23 22.41
C GLU A 26 -23.05 -25.82 21.63
N ASN A 27 -23.18 -27.08 21.21
CA ASN A 27 -22.18 -27.74 20.38
C ASN A 27 -22.08 -27.09 19.00
N GLY A 28 -23.22 -26.74 18.39
CA GLY A 28 -23.27 -26.00 17.13
C GLY A 28 -22.63 -24.61 17.25
N TRP A 29 -22.90 -23.90 18.35
CA TRP A 29 -22.32 -22.59 18.63
C TRP A 29 -20.79 -22.68 18.83
N LYS A 30 -20.31 -23.61 19.67
CA LYS A 30 -18.87 -23.84 19.89
C LYS A 30 -18.15 -24.19 18.59
N ARG A 31 -18.76 -25.03 17.74
CA ARG A 31 -18.21 -25.37 16.43
C ARG A 31 -18.14 -24.14 15.52
N THR A 32 -19.22 -23.37 15.43
CA THR A 32 -19.28 -22.15 14.62
C THR A 32 -18.25 -21.12 15.08
N GLN A 33 -18.07 -20.98 16.40
CA GLN A 33 -17.06 -20.10 16.98
C GLN A 33 -15.64 -20.55 16.57
N ALA A 34 -15.34 -21.85 16.68
CA ALA A 34 -14.04 -22.38 16.26
C ALA A 34 -13.81 -22.23 14.75
N ASP A 35 -14.84 -22.45 13.92
CA ASP A 35 -14.77 -22.25 12.48
C ASP A 35 -14.53 -20.77 12.12
N PHE A 36 -15.16 -19.85 12.85
CA PHE A 36 -14.95 -18.42 12.70
C PHE A 36 -13.52 -18.01 13.08
N ASP A 37 -12.99 -18.48 14.21
CA ASP A 37 -11.61 -18.19 14.62
C ASP A 37 -10.61 -18.71 13.58
N ASN A 38 -10.85 -19.89 13.01
CA ASN A 38 -10.04 -20.44 11.92
C ASN A 38 -10.16 -19.61 10.63
N TYR A 39 -11.36 -19.14 10.31
CA TYR A 39 -11.59 -18.27 9.16
C TYR A 39 -10.86 -16.93 9.31
N VAL A 40 -10.93 -16.28 10.48
CA VAL A 40 -10.24 -15.01 10.76
C VAL A 40 -8.74 -15.18 10.55
N LYS A 41 -8.13 -16.19 11.16
CA LYS A 41 -6.69 -16.48 10.98
C LYS A 41 -6.32 -16.71 9.51
N ARG A 42 -7.10 -17.54 8.81
CA ARG A 42 -6.90 -17.81 7.38
C ARG A 42 -7.05 -16.54 6.53
N SER A 43 -8.01 -15.69 6.85
CA SER A 43 -8.26 -14.44 6.13
C SER A 43 -7.11 -13.45 6.32
N GLU A 44 -6.54 -13.37 7.51
CA GLU A 44 -5.35 -12.55 7.79
C GLU A 44 -4.15 -13.06 6.99
N ASP A 45 -3.90 -14.36 6.99
CA ASP A 45 -2.84 -14.99 6.20
C ASP A 45 -3.01 -14.73 4.69
N GLN A 46 -4.24 -14.86 4.18
CA GLN A 46 -4.56 -14.57 2.78
C GLN A 46 -4.29 -13.10 2.43
N LYS A 47 -4.67 -12.16 3.30
CA LYS A 47 -4.39 -10.74 3.09
C LYS A 47 -2.89 -10.47 2.99
N LEU A 48 -2.08 -11.07 3.87
CA LEU A 48 -0.62 -10.95 3.83
C LEU A 48 -0.05 -11.55 2.53
N ASN A 49 -0.58 -12.69 2.08
CA ASN A 49 -0.14 -13.32 0.85
C ASN A 49 -0.50 -12.48 -0.39
N ILE A 50 -1.68 -11.85 -0.41
CA ILE A 50 -2.06 -10.92 -1.48
C ILE A 50 -1.09 -9.74 -1.55
N ILE A 51 -0.72 -9.15 -0.41
CA ILE A 51 0.26 -8.04 -0.37
C ILE A 51 1.63 -8.51 -0.89
N LYS A 52 2.08 -9.70 -0.48
CA LYS A 52 3.36 -10.27 -0.97
C LYS A 52 3.33 -10.56 -2.48
N ALA A 53 2.22 -11.08 -2.98
CA ALA A 53 2.03 -11.36 -4.40
C ALA A 53 2.05 -10.06 -5.22
N ALA A 54 1.30 -9.03 -4.79
CA ALA A 54 1.31 -7.72 -5.45
C ALA A 54 2.72 -7.10 -5.50
N ASN A 55 3.49 -7.21 -4.40
CA ASN A 55 4.89 -6.76 -4.40
C ASN A 55 5.78 -7.59 -5.34
N THR A 56 5.47 -8.86 -5.56
CA THR A 56 6.26 -9.73 -6.44
C THR A 56 6.13 -9.29 -7.90
N ASP A 57 4.92 -8.94 -8.33
CA ASP A 57 4.66 -8.46 -9.70
C ASP A 57 5.43 -7.17 -9.98
N LEU A 58 5.35 -6.18 -9.09
CA LEU A 58 6.14 -4.95 -9.18
C LEU A 58 7.66 -5.22 -9.22
N MET A 59 8.15 -6.15 -8.41
CA MET A 59 9.57 -6.48 -8.38
C MET A 59 10.04 -7.12 -9.70
N MET A 60 9.20 -7.92 -10.36
CA MET A 60 9.53 -8.47 -11.67
C MET A 60 9.75 -7.39 -12.74
N GLU A 61 9.07 -6.25 -12.64
CA GLU A 61 9.25 -5.11 -13.55
C GLU A 61 10.45 -4.23 -13.16
N ILE A 62 10.71 -4.03 -11.86
CA ILE A 62 11.82 -3.19 -11.38
C ILE A 62 13.18 -3.85 -11.56
N VAL A 63 13.29 -5.17 -11.36
CA VAL A 63 14.59 -5.89 -11.43
C VAL A 63 15.33 -5.67 -12.77
N PRO A 64 14.69 -5.73 -13.95
CA PRO A 64 15.32 -5.38 -15.22
C PRO A 64 15.94 -3.98 -15.26
N VAL A 65 15.30 -2.98 -14.65
CA VAL A 65 15.82 -1.61 -14.56
C VAL A 65 17.09 -1.57 -13.71
N LEU A 66 17.11 -2.29 -12.58
CA LEU A 66 18.30 -2.41 -11.74
C LEU A 66 19.47 -3.06 -12.51
N ASP A 67 19.20 -4.09 -13.30
CA ASP A 67 20.21 -4.72 -14.13
C ASP A 67 20.70 -3.80 -15.26
N ASN A 68 19.84 -2.94 -15.80
CA ASN A 68 20.23 -1.90 -16.74
C ASN A 68 21.14 -0.86 -16.09
N PHE A 69 20.85 -0.40 -14.86
CA PHE A 69 21.76 0.47 -14.12
C PHE A 69 23.13 -0.17 -13.91
N ARG A 70 23.16 -1.43 -13.45
CA ARG A 70 24.42 -2.18 -13.28
C ARG A 70 25.23 -2.26 -14.57
N ARG A 71 24.55 -2.56 -15.69
CA ARG A 71 25.17 -2.61 -17.02
C ARG A 71 25.72 -1.26 -17.44
N ALA A 72 24.97 -0.18 -17.21
CA ALA A 72 25.43 1.17 -17.51
C ALA A 72 26.72 1.47 -16.73
N PHE A 73 26.75 1.24 -15.41
CA PHE A 73 27.94 1.48 -14.60
C PHE A 73 29.16 0.64 -15.00
N LEU A 74 28.97 -0.61 -15.42
CA LEU A 74 30.07 -1.45 -15.94
C LEU A 74 30.69 -0.90 -17.23
N HIS A 75 29.91 -0.15 -18.02
CA HIS A 75 30.34 0.48 -19.26
C HIS A 75 30.52 2.00 -19.12
N ALA A 76 30.64 2.50 -17.89
CA ALA A 76 30.89 3.91 -17.65
C ALA A 76 32.21 4.33 -18.32
N PRO A 77 32.21 5.42 -19.09
CA PRO A 77 33.39 5.87 -19.82
C PRO A 77 34.44 6.36 -18.82
N ASN A 78 35.71 5.99 -19.04
CA ASN A 78 36.85 6.51 -18.28
C ASN A 78 37.41 7.82 -18.86
N SER A 79 36.72 8.40 -19.85
CA SER A 79 37.15 9.61 -20.54
C SER A 79 35.96 10.43 -21.03
N PRO A 80 36.10 11.76 -21.16
CA PRO A 80 35.02 12.67 -21.54
C PRO A 80 34.35 12.35 -22.89
N ALA A 81 35.10 11.74 -23.84
CA ALA A 81 34.61 11.46 -25.19
C ALA A 81 33.43 10.47 -25.26
N GLY A 82 33.11 9.77 -24.17
CA GLY A 82 31.95 8.85 -24.08
C GLY A 82 30.85 9.31 -23.13
N GLU A 83 31.01 10.45 -22.44
CA GLU A 83 30.11 10.89 -21.36
C GLU A 83 28.70 11.22 -21.85
N ASP A 84 28.55 11.76 -23.06
CA ASP A 84 27.23 12.12 -23.62
C ASP A 84 26.35 10.89 -23.85
N ASN A 85 26.90 9.84 -24.45
CA ASN A 85 26.17 8.59 -24.71
C ASN A 85 25.84 7.85 -23.42
N PHE A 86 26.77 7.86 -22.45
CA PHE A 86 26.53 7.30 -21.13
C PHE A 86 25.40 8.04 -20.40
N THR A 87 25.44 9.38 -20.40
CA THR A 87 24.40 10.21 -19.79
C THR A 87 23.03 9.97 -20.43
N LEU A 88 22.98 9.84 -21.76
CA LEU A 88 21.75 9.49 -22.48
C LEU A 88 21.22 8.11 -22.05
N GLY A 89 22.09 7.12 -21.92
CA GLY A 89 21.74 5.78 -21.45
C GLY A 89 21.16 5.80 -20.02
N ILE A 90 21.79 6.52 -19.10
CA ILE A 90 21.29 6.68 -17.73
C ILE A 90 19.90 7.35 -17.71
N LYS A 91 19.70 8.41 -18.51
CA LYS A 91 18.39 9.06 -18.65
C LYS A 91 17.31 8.12 -19.19
N GLN A 92 17.66 7.21 -20.11
CA GLN A 92 16.73 6.21 -20.61
C GLN A 92 16.32 5.21 -19.53
N ILE A 93 17.26 4.79 -18.67
CA ILE A 93 16.98 3.88 -17.56
C ILE A 93 16.11 4.55 -16.50
N GLU A 94 16.40 5.81 -16.16
CA GLU A 94 15.55 6.64 -15.29
C GLU A 94 14.11 6.73 -15.83
N LYS A 95 13.96 7.06 -17.13
CA LYS A 95 12.66 7.15 -17.77
C LYS A 95 11.90 5.82 -17.74
N GLN A 96 12.60 4.70 -17.98
CA GLN A 96 11.99 3.37 -17.89
C GLN A 96 11.43 3.09 -16.49
N LEU A 97 12.18 3.46 -15.44
CA LEU A 97 11.72 3.33 -14.06
C LEU A 97 10.47 4.17 -13.79
N GLU A 98 10.49 5.43 -14.23
CA GLU A 98 9.38 6.35 -14.06
C GLU A 98 8.11 5.86 -14.77
N GLU A 99 8.25 5.30 -15.99
CA GLU A 99 7.13 4.71 -16.74
C GLU A 99 6.50 3.52 -16.00
N ILE A 100 7.31 2.60 -15.46
CA ILE A 100 6.85 1.45 -14.65
C ILE A 100 6.08 1.96 -13.41
N LEU A 101 6.69 2.86 -12.64
CA LEU A 101 6.07 3.35 -11.41
C LEU A 101 4.79 4.16 -11.69
N THR A 102 4.75 4.90 -12.80
CA THR A 102 3.57 5.66 -13.21
C THR A 102 2.42 4.75 -13.62
N ALA A 103 2.71 3.64 -14.31
CA ALA A 103 1.70 2.63 -14.66
C ALA A 103 1.03 2.02 -13.42
N GLU A 104 1.80 1.86 -12.34
CA GLU A 104 1.33 1.35 -11.03
C GLU A 104 0.60 2.40 -10.18
N GLY A 105 0.55 3.66 -10.64
CA GLY A 105 -0.22 4.73 -10.01
C GLY A 105 0.62 5.74 -9.22
N LEU A 106 1.95 5.72 -9.36
CA LEU A 106 2.81 6.82 -8.91
C LEU A 106 2.60 8.05 -9.80
N LYS A 107 2.53 9.23 -9.20
CA LYS A 107 2.42 10.51 -9.89
C LYS A 107 3.32 11.55 -9.23
N LYS A 108 4.05 12.31 -10.03
CA LYS A 108 4.79 13.46 -9.53
C LYS A 108 3.81 14.56 -9.10
N ILE A 109 4.08 15.20 -7.98
CA ILE A 109 3.32 16.37 -7.53
C ILE A 109 3.75 17.57 -8.37
N GLU A 110 2.79 18.24 -9.00
CA GLU A 110 3.04 19.45 -9.79
C GLU A 110 3.31 20.64 -8.85
N THR A 111 4.41 21.35 -9.13
CA THR A 111 4.90 22.44 -8.27
C THR A 111 5.12 23.74 -9.04
N THR A 112 5.44 23.68 -10.33
CA THR A 112 5.78 24.87 -11.13
C THR A 112 4.52 25.61 -11.55
N GLY A 113 4.39 26.87 -11.13
CA GLY A 113 3.21 27.70 -11.44
C GLY A 113 2.01 27.45 -10.52
N GLU A 114 2.13 26.53 -9.57
CA GLU A 114 1.10 26.19 -8.60
C GLU A 114 1.22 27.02 -7.31
N LEU A 115 0.11 27.11 -6.58
CA LEU A 115 0.10 27.68 -5.24
C LEU A 115 0.56 26.65 -4.21
N PHE A 116 1.17 27.13 -3.13
CA PHE A 116 1.55 26.33 -2.00
C PHE A 116 0.32 25.65 -1.37
N ASN A 117 0.45 24.36 -1.06
CA ASN A 117 -0.60 23.55 -0.48
C ASN A 117 0.04 22.65 0.59
N PRO A 118 -0.19 22.91 1.89
CA PRO A 118 0.39 22.12 2.98
C PRO A 118 0.09 20.62 2.93
N ALA A 119 -0.98 20.19 2.23
CA ALA A 119 -1.30 18.79 2.08
C ALA A 119 -0.37 18.06 1.10
N LYS A 120 0.25 18.79 0.15
CA LYS A 120 1.08 18.24 -0.94
C LYS A 120 2.53 18.74 -0.91
N HIS A 121 2.77 19.86 -0.25
CA HIS A 121 4.01 20.62 -0.31
C HIS A 121 4.58 20.86 1.09
N GLU A 122 5.90 20.84 1.19
CA GLU A 122 6.68 21.22 2.36
C GLU A 122 7.48 22.48 2.03
N ALA A 123 7.16 23.61 2.67
CA ALA A 123 7.87 24.86 2.44
C ALA A 123 9.22 24.83 3.18
N ILE A 124 10.33 24.83 2.43
CA ILE A 124 11.68 24.88 2.99
C ILE A 124 12.16 26.31 3.26
N SER A 125 11.63 27.28 2.52
CA SER A 125 11.89 28.70 2.71
C SER A 125 10.72 29.55 2.21
N TYR A 126 10.60 30.74 2.79
CA TYR A 126 9.70 31.79 2.32
C TYR A 126 10.53 33.02 1.95
N GLU A 127 10.46 33.44 0.68
CA GLU A 127 11.34 34.44 0.08
C GLU A 127 10.51 35.61 -0.49
N GLU A 128 11.04 36.83 -0.44
CA GLU A 128 10.47 37.96 -1.21
C GLU A 128 10.63 37.65 -2.70
N ASN A 129 9.54 37.80 -3.46
CA ASN A 129 9.54 37.50 -4.89
C ASN A 129 8.46 38.32 -5.61
N GLU A 130 8.63 38.51 -6.91
CA GLU A 130 7.64 39.18 -7.77
C GLU A 130 6.32 38.38 -7.88
N LEU A 131 6.38 37.06 -7.65
CA LEU A 131 5.20 36.21 -7.64
C LEU A 131 4.28 36.55 -6.46
N PRO A 132 2.94 36.39 -6.63
CA PRO A 132 2.00 36.57 -5.53
C PRO A 132 2.36 35.74 -4.30
N ALA A 133 1.94 36.21 -3.12
CA ALA A 133 2.07 35.45 -1.87
C ALA A 133 1.52 34.01 -2.04
N ASP A 134 2.19 33.06 -1.40
CA ASP A 134 1.93 31.63 -1.46
C ASP A 134 2.21 30.95 -2.80
N SER A 135 2.71 31.67 -3.81
CA SER A 135 3.14 31.02 -5.06
C SER A 135 4.42 30.21 -4.86
N ILE A 136 4.51 29.05 -5.51
CA ILE A 136 5.75 28.27 -5.53
C ILE A 136 6.75 28.93 -6.48
N ILE A 137 7.88 29.35 -5.91
CA ILE A 137 9.00 29.94 -6.67
C ILE A 137 9.78 28.84 -7.39
N ALA A 138 10.10 27.75 -6.68
CA ALA A 138 10.87 26.64 -7.21
C ALA A 138 10.67 25.36 -6.39
N GLU A 139 10.74 24.22 -7.09
CA GLU A 139 10.91 22.89 -6.49
C GLU A 139 12.38 22.68 -6.11
N ALA A 140 12.62 22.34 -4.85
CA ALA A 140 13.93 21.91 -4.37
C ALA A 140 14.05 20.38 -4.36
N GLU A 141 12.94 19.68 -4.09
CA GLU A 141 12.89 18.22 -4.11
C GLU A 141 11.51 17.76 -4.60
N SER A 142 11.49 16.87 -5.60
CA SER A 142 10.24 16.34 -6.15
C SER A 142 9.41 15.59 -5.11
N GLY A 143 8.12 15.89 -5.09
CA GLY A 143 7.10 15.17 -4.33
C GLY A 143 6.38 14.15 -5.19
N TRP A 144 5.78 13.16 -4.53
CA TRP A 144 5.12 12.03 -5.18
C TRP A 144 3.83 11.64 -4.46
N GLU A 145 2.80 11.36 -5.26
CA GLU A 145 1.53 10.75 -4.86
C GLU A 145 1.44 9.33 -5.41
N PHE A 146 0.89 8.41 -4.63
CA PHE A 146 0.59 7.06 -5.08
C PHE A 146 -0.87 6.75 -4.83
N ASN A 147 -1.61 6.46 -5.91
CA ASN A 147 -3.04 6.17 -5.85
C ASN A 147 -3.84 7.23 -5.05
N GLY A 148 -3.51 8.51 -5.26
CA GLY A 148 -4.17 9.65 -4.61
C GLY A 148 -3.72 9.96 -3.18
N LYS A 149 -2.76 9.18 -2.63
CA LYS A 149 -2.16 9.45 -1.32
C LYS A 149 -0.77 10.05 -1.50
N VAL A 150 -0.51 11.18 -0.85
CA VAL A 150 0.84 11.77 -0.80
C VAL A 150 1.78 10.80 -0.07
N LEU A 151 2.79 10.30 -0.79
CA LEU A 151 3.87 9.49 -0.23
C LEU A 151 4.99 10.37 0.30
N LYS A 152 5.30 11.43 -0.45
CA LYS A 152 6.37 12.37 -0.14
C LYS A 152 5.92 13.76 -0.61
N PRO A 153 5.81 14.76 0.27
CA PRO A 153 5.50 16.11 -0.16
C PRO A 153 6.63 16.68 -1.01
N ALA A 154 6.30 17.55 -1.96
CA ALA A 154 7.31 18.27 -2.70
C ALA A 154 7.91 19.37 -1.83
N LYS A 155 9.24 19.45 -1.75
CA LYS A 155 9.90 20.54 -1.03
C LYS A 155 10.03 21.74 -1.93
N VAL A 156 9.49 22.87 -1.49
CA VAL A 156 9.33 24.05 -2.33
C VAL A 156 9.78 25.31 -1.60
N ARG A 157 10.21 26.30 -2.40
CA ARG A 157 10.41 27.68 -1.94
C ARG A 157 9.17 28.49 -2.28
N VAL A 158 8.65 29.24 -1.32
CA VAL A 158 7.35 29.90 -1.43
C VAL A 158 7.53 31.42 -1.40
N SER A 159 6.76 32.13 -2.22
CA SER A 159 6.75 33.59 -2.26
C SER A 159 6.01 34.18 -1.07
N LYS A 160 6.58 35.22 -0.45
CA LYS A 160 5.87 36.11 0.50
C LYS A 160 5.06 37.20 -0.18
N GLY A 161 5.12 37.28 -1.51
CA GLY A 161 4.74 38.49 -2.25
C GLY A 161 5.84 39.55 -2.16
N LYS A 162 5.59 40.66 -2.84
CA LYS A 162 6.45 41.84 -2.88
C LYS A 162 6.15 42.79 -1.72
#